data_AF-A0A7C6W6P3-F1
#
_entry.id   AF-A0A7C6W6P3-F1
#
_cell.length_a   1.000
_cell.length_b   1.000
_cell.length_c   1.000
_cell.angle_alpha   90.00
_cell.angle_beta   90.00
_cell.angle_gamma   90.00
#
_symmetry.space_group_name_H-M   'P 1'
#
loop_
_entity.id
_entity.type
_entity.pdbx_description
1 polymer ?
#
loop_
_entity_poly.entity_id
_entity_poly.type
_entity_poly.pdbx_seq_one_letter_code
_entity_poly.pdbx_strand_id
1 'polypeptide(L)'
;MKLTKEQHAIINSTGNIKVNAVAGSGKTTTIIEYAKARPRSSQILYLVFNRSVKEEAITKFSNHGMSNVTVETAHSLAYRHIYLGSHYRLKHNGYKAHEIIELLHIENNKEKYTEFIIANHILKMLAFFCNSDKNRLQEIDYLSTITDRKARAFVNSLYPYIEQKANILMSKMDKGEIEITHDFYLKKFQLSNPTLSYDYILFDEGQDASMVMLDVFLKQKATKVIVGDTHQQIYSWRYAVN
;
A
#
# COMPACT_ATOMS: atom_id res chain seq x y z
N MET A 1 21.26 -25.40 7.60
CA MET A 1 20.95 -25.19 6.17
C MET A 1 22.19 -24.63 5.48
N LYS A 2 22.52 -25.04 4.26
CA LYS A 2 23.66 -24.49 3.49
C LYS A 2 23.13 -23.43 2.53
N LEU A 3 23.65 -22.20 2.63
CA LEU A 3 23.24 -21.07 1.79
C LEU A 3 23.92 -21.13 0.41
N THR A 4 23.26 -20.59 -0.61
CA THR A 4 23.86 -20.45 -1.95
C THR A 4 24.86 -19.29 -2.02
N LYS A 5 25.64 -19.21 -3.10
CA LYS A 5 26.58 -18.10 -3.32
C LYS A 5 25.85 -16.76 -3.43
N GLU A 6 24.71 -16.75 -4.10
CA GLU A 6 23.84 -15.60 -4.30
C GLU A 6 23.25 -15.13 -2.96
N GLN A 7 22.78 -16.06 -2.12
CA GLN A 7 22.31 -15.74 -0.78
C GLN A 7 23.41 -15.13 0.08
N HIS A 8 24.64 -15.70 0.04
CA HIS A 8 25.79 -15.11 0.72
C HIS A 8 26.11 -13.70 0.22
N ALA A 9 26.05 -13.46 -1.09
CA ALA A 9 26.27 -12.13 -1.65
C ALA A 9 25.23 -11.11 -1.15
N ILE A 10 23.95 -11.51 -1.07
CA ILE A 10 22.88 -10.69 -0.51
C ILE A 10 23.14 -10.39 0.97
N ILE A 11 23.44 -11.41 1.77
CA ILE A 11 23.68 -11.28 3.22
C ILE A 11 24.89 -10.39 3.53
N ASN A 12 25.93 -10.42 2.69
CA ASN A 12 27.13 -9.61 2.88
C ASN A 12 27.05 -8.22 2.24
N SER A 13 25.97 -7.92 1.50
CA SER A 13 25.79 -6.62 0.88
C SER A 13 25.60 -5.49 1.90
N THR A 14 25.95 -4.28 1.49
CA THR A 14 25.77 -3.05 2.25
C THR A 14 25.00 -2.03 1.42
N GLY A 15 24.29 -1.11 2.08
CA GLY A 15 23.45 -0.13 1.40
C GLY A 15 22.18 -0.72 0.80
N ASN A 16 21.53 0.05 -0.08
CA ASN A 16 20.23 -0.32 -0.63
C ASN A 16 20.37 -1.38 -1.72
N ILE A 17 19.54 -2.42 -1.67
CA ILE A 17 19.54 -3.49 -2.69
C ILE A 17 18.13 -3.86 -3.11
N LYS A 18 17.99 -4.24 -4.40
CA LYS A 18 16.82 -4.87 -4.98
C LYS A 18 17.20 -6.28 -5.44
N VAL A 19 16.49 -7.28 -4.96
CA VAL A 19 16.78 -8.70 -5.23
C VAL A 19 15.63 -9.29 -6.03
N ASN A 20 15.94 -9.77 -7.25
CA ASN A 20 15.03 -10.63 -7.99
C ASN A 20 15.29 -12.08 -7.61
N ALA A 21 14.30 -12.74 -7.04
CA ALA A 21 14.39 -14.06 -6.45
C ALA A 21 13.16 -14.86 -6.88
N VAL A 22 13.37 -15.89 -7.71
CA VAL A 22 12.28 -16.72 -8.26
C VAL A 22 11.58 -17.54 -7.16
N ALA A 23 10.39 -18.07 -7.42
CA ALA A 23 9.78 -19.04 -6.50
C ALA A 23 10.72 -20.16 -6.08
N GLY A 24 10.63 -20.54 -4.80
CA GLY A 24 11.46 -21.60 -4.21
C GLY A 24 12.92 -21.21 -3.96
N SER A 25 13.38 -20.02 -4.35
CA SER A 25 14.76 -19.54 -4.11
C SER A 25 15.07 -19.21 -2.64
N GLY A 26 14.07 -19.27 -1.76
CA GLY A 26 14.23 -18.99 -0.33
C GLY A 26 14.32 -17.50 -0.01
N LYS A 27 13.48 -16.65 -0.62
CA LYS A 27 13.37 -15.20 -0.36
C LYS A 27 13.35 -14.87 1.14
N THR A 28 12.34 -15.37 1.86
CA THR A 28 12.15 -15.15 3.29
C THR A 28 13.35 -15.66 4.10
N THR A 29 13.90 -16.82 3.75
CA THR A 29 15.11 -17.34 4.43
C THR A 29 16.30 -16.43 4.22
N THR A 30 16.47 -15.89 3.01
CA THR A 30 17.54 -14.94 2.68
C THR A 30 17.39 -13.65 3.48
N ILE A 31 16.17 -13.13 3.62
CA ILE A 31 15.88 -11.95 4.46
C ILE A 31 16.18 -12.21 5.93
N ILE A 32 15.78 -13.36 6.47
CA ILE A 32 16.04 -13.72 7.87
C ILE A 32 17.55 -13.80 8.11
N GLU A 33 18.30 -14.47 7.25
CA GLU A 33 19.76 -14.55 7.39
C GLU A 33 20.44 -13.19 7.16
N TYR A 34 19.90 -12.35 6.27
CA TYR A 34 20.34 -10.96 6.12
C TYR A 34 20.18 -10.19 7.43
N ALA A 35 19.01 -10.29 8.08
CA ALA A 35 18.73 -9.63 9.34
C ALA A 35 19.64 -10.13 10.47
N LYS A 36 19.91 -11.45 10.52
CA LYS A 36 20.82 -12.07 11.52
C LYS A 36 22.26 -11.59 11.37
N ALA A 37 22.69 -11.22 10.17
CA ALA A 37 24.03 -10.69 9.91
C ALA A 37 24.18 -9.20 10.27
N ARG A 38 23.14 -8.53 10.79
CA ARG A 38 23.20 -7.13 11.23
C ARG A 38 23.53 -7.01 12.72
N PRO A 39 24.13 -5.88 13.16
CA PRO A 39 24.41 -5.68 14.58
C PRO A 39 23.15 -5.83 15.41
N ARG A 40 23.24 -6.53 16.56
CA ARG A 40 22.10 -6.79 17.45
C ARG A 40 21.46 -5.52 18.02
N SER A 41 22.20 -4.42 18.06
CA SER A 41 21.70 -3.10 18.48
C SER A 41 20.81 -2.44 17.43
N SER A 42 20.88 -2.86 16.16
CA SER A 42 20.15 -2.23 15.07
C SER A 42 18.66 -2.52 15.17
N GLN A 43 17.82 -1.53 14.87
CA GLN A 43 16.38 -1.70 14.73
C GLN A 43 16.02 -2.04 13.29
N ILE A 44 15.31 -3.15 13.11
CA ILE A 44 14.92 -3.66 11.78
C ILE A 44 13.40 -3.65 11.67
N LEU A 45 12.89 -3.05 10.60
CA LEU A 45 11.50 -3.22 10.19
C LEU A 45 11.44 -4.21 9.03
N TYR A 46 10.64 -5.26 9.19
CA TYR A 46 10.34 -6.21 8.13
C TYR A 46 8.90 -6.01 7.66
N LEU A 47 8.77 -5.48 6.44
CA LEU A 47 7.53 -5.29 5.73
C LEU A 47 7.19 -6.55 4.93
N VAL A 48 5.99 -7.06 5.15
CA VAL A 48 5.44 -8.20 4.42
C VAL A 48 4.08 -7.87 3.83
N PHE A 49 3.68 -8.61 2.81
CA PHE A 49 2.50 -8.25 2.03
C PHE A 49 1.16 -8.48 2.76
N ASN A 50 0.99 -9.62 3.42
CA ASN A 50 -0.28 -10.00 4.04
C ASN A 50 -0.13 -10.49 5.50
N ARG A 51 -1.27 -10.66 6.16
CA ARG A 51 -1.33 -11.02 7.58
C ARG A 51 -0.79 -12.43 7.87
N SER A 52 -1.05 -13.42 7.03
CA SER A 52 -0.55 -14.78 7.28
C SER A 52 0.98 -14.84 7.18
N VAL A 53 1.57 -14.16 6.18
CA VAL A 53 3.03 -14.02 6.05
C VAL A 53 3.62 -13.27 7.25
N LYS A 54 2.92 -12.25 7.78
CA LYS A 54 3.32 -11.56 9.01
C LYS A 54 3.39 -12.49 10.21
N GLU A 55 2.33 -13.26 10.45
CA GLU A 55 2.26 -14.18 11.61
C GLU A 55 3.34 -15.27 11.53
N GLU A 56 3.59 -15.80 10.33
CA GLU A 56 4.67 -16.75 10.08
C GLU A 56 6.06 -16.13 10.33
N ALA A 57 6.30 -14.92 9.80
CA ALA A 57 7.55 -14.20 9.97
C ALA A 57 7.85 -13.90 11.44
N ILE A 58 6.85 -13.44 12.22
CA ILE A 58 6.99 -13.21 13.67
C ILE A 58 7.48 -14.48 14.37
N THR A 59 6.87 -15.62 14.07
CA THR A 59 7.25 -16.92 14.65
C THR A 59 8.70 -17.27 14.29
N LYS A 60 9.09 -17.11 13.02
CA LYS A 60 10.44 -17.39 12.55
C LYS A 60 11.49 -16.50 13.22
N PHE A 61 11.27 -15.19 13.32
CA PHE A 61 12.19 -14.28 14.00
C PHE A 61 12.30 -14.57 15.50
N SER A 62 11.18 -14.87 16.16
CA SER A 62 11.15 -15.26 17.57
C SER A 62 11.96 -16.54 17.83
N ASN A 63 11.81 -17.56 16.98
CA ASN A 63 12.58 -18.80 17.07
C ASN A 63 14.09 -18.61 16.89
N HIS A 64 14.50 -17.52 16.23
CA HIS A 64 15.90 -17.11 16.09
C HIS A 64 16.37 -16.13 17.17
N GLY A 65 15.55 -15.82 18.18
CA GLY A 65 15.89 -14.91 19.27
C GLY A 65 16.04 -13.45 18.83
N MET A 66 15.40 -13.06 17.73
CA MET A 66 15.52 -11.71 17.15
C MET A 66 14.44 -10.77 17.68
N SER A 67 14.69 -10.16 18.84
CA SER A 67 13.77 -9.17 19.44
C SER A 67 13.89 -7.77 18.83
N ASN A 68 14.93 -7.51 18.03
CA ASN A 68 15.19 -6.23 17.37
C ASN A 68 14.51 -6.09 15.99
N VAL A 69 13.67 -7.05 15.61
CA VAL A 69 12.93 -7.07 14.34
C VAL A 69 11.45 -6.81 14.60
N THR A 70 10.93 -5.71 14.08
CA THR A 70 9.50 -5.43 14.03
C THR A 70 8.93 -5.94 12.71
N VAL A 71 7.91 -6.79 12.74
CA VAL A 71 7.23 -7.30 11.53
C VAL A 71 5.88 -6.62 11.35
N GLU A 72 5.65 -5.98 10.22
CA GLU A 72 4.39 -5.30 9.91
C GLU A 72 4.00 -5.50 8.43
N THR A 73 2.72 -5.38 8.12
CA THR A 73 2.30 -5.05 6.75
C THR A 73 2.32 -3.53 6.59
N ALA A 74 2.38 -3.02 5.36
CA ALA A 74 2.27 -1.58 5.12
C ALA A 74 0.98 -1.00 5.73
N HIS A 75 -0.12 -1.75 5.65
CA HIS A 75 -1.41 -1.36 6.22
C HIS A 75 -1.41 -1.38 7.75
N SER A 76 -0.82 -2.38 8.40
CA SER A 76 -0.79 -2.43 9.87
C SER A 76 0.15 -1.37 10.44
N LEU A 77 1.25 -1.06 9.75
CA LEU A 77 2.10 0.07 10.08
C LEU A 77 1.30 1.38 9.98
N ALA A 78 0.66 1.66 8.84
CA ALA A 78 -0.13 2.87 8.67
C ALA A 78 -1.29 3.00 9.69
N TYR A 79 -1.95 1.88 10.00
CA TYR A 79 -3.00 1.81 11.02
C TYR A 79 -2.50 2.28 12.40
N ARG A 80 -1.31 1.82 12.82
CA ARG A 80 -0.71 2.22 14.09
C ARG A 80 -0.40 3.72 14.17
N HIS A 81 -0.02 4.32 13.05
CA HIS A 81 0.38 5.73 13.00
C HIS A 81 -0.79 6.70 12.80
N ILE A 82 -1.84 6.28 12.09
CA ILE A 82 -2.95 7.16 11.69
C ILE A 82 -4.22 6.89 12.47
N TYR A 83 -4.55 5.62 12.72
CA TYR A 83 -5.85 5.24 13.29
C TYR A 83 -5.78 5.02 14.80
N LEU A 84 -4.76 4.30 15.29
CA LEU A 84 -4.68 3.93 16.71
C LEU A 84 -4.56 5.18 17.59
N GLY A 85 -5.50 5.36 18.52
CA GLY A 85 -5.56 6.53 19.40
C GLY A 85 -6.08 7.81 18.73
N SER A 86 -6.55 7.74 17.49
CA SER A 86 -7.18 8.86 16.79
C SER A 86 -8.69 8.94 17.05
N HIS A 87 -9.33 10.00 16.54
CA HIS A 87 -10.78 10.16 16.55
C HIS A 87 -11.50 9.44 15.40
N TYR A 88 -10.76 8.82 14.48
CA TYR A 88 -11.35 8.20 13.30
C TYR A 88 -12.15 6.94 13.64
N ARG A 89 -13.20 6.71 12.85
CA ARG A 89 -13.95 5.43 12.81
C ARG A 89 -13.61 4.71 11.51
N LEU A 90 -13.58 3.38 11.52
CA LEU A 90 -13.16 2.57 10.38
C LEU A 90 -14.34 1.89 9.66
N LYS A 91 -14.41 2.06 8.35
CA LYS A 91 -15.31 1.33 7.45
C LYS A 91 -14.61 0.08 6.92
N HIS A 92 -14.73 -1.04 7.62
CA HIS A 92 -14.02 -2.28 7.30
C HIS A 92 -14.27 -2.81 5.87
N ASN A 93 -15.49 -2.70 5.38
CA ASN A 93 -15.89 -3.25 4.07
C ASN A 93 -15.84 -2.21 2.94
N GLY A 94 -15.29 -1.01 3.19
CA GLY A 94 -15.36 0.11 2.26
C GLY A 94 -16.79 0.62 2.05
N TYR A 95 -16.91 1.62 1.16
CA TYR A 95 -18.20 2.19 0.77
C TYR A 95 -18.75 1.55 -0.49
N LYS A 96 -20.06 1.35 -0.53
CA LYS A 96 -20.81 0.91 -1.71
C LYS A 96 -21.36 2.11 -2.48
N ALA A 97 -21.68 1.90 -3.76
CA ALA A 97 -22.17 2.97 -4.63
C ALA A 97 -23.39 3.73 -4.08
N HIS A 98 -24.38 3.03 -3.49
CA HIS A 98 -25.57 3.69 -2.90
C HIS A 98 -25.20 4.59 -1.71
N GLU A 99 -24.27 4.16 -0.85
CA GLU A 99 -23.79 4.98 0.27
C GLU A 99 -23.11 6.25 -0.25
N ILE A 100 -22.34 6.15 -1.34
CA ILE A 100 -21.69 7.31 -1.96
C ILE A 100 -22.69 8.27 -2.59
N ILE A 101 -23.75 7.75 -3.23
CA ILE A 101 -24.84 8.57 -3.78
C ILE A 101 -25.48 9.40 -2.66
N GLU A 102 -25.80 8.77 -1.53
CA GLU A 102 -26.40 9.43 -0.36
C GLU A 102 -25.44 10.45 0.28
N LEU A 103 -24.21 10.05 0.57
CA LEU A 103 -23.20 10.87 1.27
C LEU A 103 -22.79 12.12 0.48
N LEU A 104 -22.78 12.02 -0.85
CA LEU A 104 -22.30 13.08 -1.73
C LEU A 104 -23.42 13.81 -2.48
N HIS A 105 -24.68 13.42 -2.25
CA HIS A 105 -25.85 13.93 -2.96
C HIS A 105 -25.61 13.94 -4.48
N ILE A 106 -25.30 12.77 -5.04
CA ILE A 106 -25.06 12.64 -6.49
C ILE A 106 -26.40 12.82 -7.21
N GLU A 107 -26.48 13.85 -8.05
CA GLU A 107 -27.69 14.17 -8.80
C GLU A 107 -28.06 13.07 -9.80
N ASN A 108 -29.35 12.76 -9.86
CA ASN A 108 -29.92 11.88 -10.87
C ASN A 108 -30.20 12.70 -12.13
N ASN A 109 -29.27 12.65 -13.08
CA ASN A 109 -29.54 13.12 -14.44
C ASN A 109 -30.45 12.08 -15.09
N LYS A 110 -31.75 12.40 -15.26
CA LYS A 110 -32.90 11.75 -15.96
C LYS A 110 -32.74 10.40 -16.69
N GLU A 111 -31.55 10.00 -17.10
CA GLU A 111 -31.14 8.66 -17.50
C GLU A 111 -30.95 7.72 -16.30
N LYS A 112 -31.64 6.57 -16.36
CA LYS A 112 -31.65 5.55 -15.31
C LYS A 112 -30.23 5.04 -14.98
N TYR A 113 -29.88 5.03 -13.69
CA TYR A 113 -28.65 4.47 -13.11
C TYR A 113 -27.35 5.27 -13.32
N THR A 114 -27.43 6.48 -13.88
CA THR A 114 -26.25 7.34 -14.10
C THR A 114 -25.51 7.65 -12.80
N GLU A 115 -26.25 7.89 -11.72
CA GLU A 115 -25.73 8.16 -10.38
C GLU A 115 -24.89 7.00 -9.82
N PHE A 116 -25.26 5.75 -10.13
CA PHE A 116 -24.49 4.56 -9.72
C PHE A 116 -23.18 4.44 -10.51
N ILE A 117 -23.21 4.77 -11.80
CA ILE A 117 -22.00 4.76 -12.63
C ILE A 117 -21.02 5.82 -12.11
N ILE A 118 -21.50 7.03 -11.84
CA ILE A 118 -20.70 8.12 -11.26
C ILE A 118 -20.11 7.71 -9.90
N ALA A 119 -20.94 7.19 -9.00
CA ALA A 119 -20.50 6.73 -7.67
C ALA A 119 -19.41 5.66 -7.75
N ASN A 120 -19.55 4.70 -8.67
CA ASN A 120 -18.52 3.69 -8.90
C ASN A 120 -17.21 4.30 -9.43
N HIS A 121 -17.27 5.30 -10.31
CA HIS A 121 -16.06 5.99 -10.77
C HIS A 121 -15.42 6.85 -9.68
N ILE A 122 -16.19 7.47 -8.79
CA ILE A 122 -15.66 8.17 -7.60
C ILE A 122 -14.87 7.18 -6.72
N LEU A 123 -15.46 6.01 -6.42
CA LEU A 123 -14.79 4.97 -5.61
C LEU A 123 -13.52 4.45 -6.29
N LYS A 124 -13.56 4.17 -7.59
CA LYS A 124 -12.40 3.72 -8.36
C LYS A 124 -11.31 4.78 -8.45
N MET A 125 -11.66 6.04 -8.66
CA MET A 125 -10.72 7.16 -8.71
C MET A 125 -10.01 7.34 -7.36
N LEU A 126 -10.75 7.28 -6.24
CA LEU A 126 -10.16 7.32 -4.91
C LEU A 126 -9.27 6.11 -4.63
N ALA A 127 -9.70 4.90 -4.99
CA ALA A 127 -8.88 3.71 -4.83
C ALA A 127 -7.55 3.83 -5.62
N PHE A 128 -7.63 4.34 -6.86
CA PHE A 128 -6.44 4.59 -7.69
C PHE A 128 -5.52 5.63 -7.05
N PHE A 129 -6.07 6.74 -6.57
CA PHE A 129 -5.31 7.76 -5.86
C PHE A 129 -4.65 7.21 -4.60
N CYS A 130 -5.41 6.54 -3.74
CA CYS A 130 -4.91 6.02 -2.47
C CYS A 130 -3.78 5.01 -2.63
N ASN A 131 -3.70 4.32 -3.77
CA ASN A 131 -2.63 3.39 -4.09
C ASN A 131 -1.49 3.99 -4.94
N SER A 132 -1.62 5.24 -5.37
CA SER A 132 -0.57 5.97 -6.11
C SER A 132 0.48 6.61 -5.19
N ASP A 133 1.59 7.08 -5.77
CA ASP A 133 2.61 7.91 -5.12
C ASP A 133 2.25 9.41 -5.08
N LYS A 134 1.10 9.80 -5.65
CA LYS A 134 0.71 11.20 -5.81
C LYS A 134 0.26 11.85 -4.51
N ASN A 135 0.55 13.14 -4.39
CA ASN A 135 0.22 13.94 -3.21
C ASN A 135 -1.18 14.54 -3.29
N ARG A 136 -1.67 14.77 -4.52
CA ARG A 136 -2.98 15.36 -4.78
C ARG A 136 -3.77 14.51 -5.75
N LEU A 137 -5.10 14.52 -5.61
CA LEU A 137 -5.99 13.76 -6.48
C LEU A 137 -5.81 14.14 -7.96
N GLN A 138 -5.60 15.43 -8.22
CA GLN A 138 -5.44 16.00 -9.56
C GLN A 138 -4.19 15.52 -10.31
N GLU A 139 -3.22 14.94 -9.61
CA GLU A 139 -1.96 14.48 -10.20
C GLU A 139 -2.08 13.07 -10.83
N ILE A 140 -3.22 12.38 -10.65
CA ILE A 140 -3.44 11.04 -11.18
C ILE A 140 -4.05 11.10 -12.60
N ASP A 141 -3.59 10.23 -13.50
CA ASP A 141 -4.27 9.99 -14.78
C ASP A 141 -5.31 8.87 -14.63
N TYR A 142 -6.42 9.16 -13.94
CA TYR A 142 -7.48 8.16 -13.76
C TYR A 142 -8.08 7.68 -15.09
N LEU A 143 -8.12 8.53 -16.13
CA LEU A 143 -8.65 8.11 -17.42
C LEU A 143 -7.82 6.98 -18.03
N SER A 144 -6.50 6.98 -17.86
CA SER A 144 -5.62 5.88 -18.32
C SER A 144 -6.05 4.49 -17.84
N THR A 145 -6.76 4.37 -16.72
CA THR A 145 -7.22 3.08 -16.19
C THR A 145 -8.49 2.56 -16.88
N ILE A 146 -9.10 3.34 -17.78
CA ILE A 146 -10.35 3.01 -18.46
C ILE A 146 -10.05 2.66 -19.93
N THR A 147 -10.20 1.36 -20.24
CA THR A 147 -9.90 0.81 -21.56
C THR A 147 -11.08 0.87 -22.52
N ASP A 148 -12.31 0.68 -22.03
CA ASP A 148 -13.50 0.79 -22.87
C ASP A 148 -13.71 2.23 -23.35
N ARG A 149 -13.82 2.40 -24.67
CA ARG A 149 -13.89 3.73 -25.31
C ARG A 149 -15.15 4.50 -24.91
N LYS A 150 -16.30 3.83 -24.77
CA LYS A 150 -17.57 4.48 -24.41
C LYS A 150 -17.54 4.94 -22.95
N ALA A 151 -17.10 4.06 -22.05
CA ALA A 151 -16.90 4.38 -20.63
C ALA A 151 -15.89 5.51 -20.46
N ARG A 152 -14.77 5.49 -21.20
CA ARG A 152 -13.76 6.56 -21.15
C ARG A 152 -14.36 7.90 -21.60
N ALA A 153 -15.12 7.92 -22.70
CA ALA A 153 -15.77 9.14 -23.18
C ALA A 153 -16.79 9.69 -22.16
N PHE A 154 -17.58 8.82 -21.54
CA PHE A 154 -18.52 9.17 -20.46
C PHE A 154 -17.81 9.76 -19.23
N VAL A 155 -16.76 9.10 -18.75
CA VAL A 155 -16.00 9.61 -17.60
C VAL A 155 -15.30 10.91 -17.95
N ASN A 156 -14.75 11.03 -19.16
CA ASN A 156 -14.10 12.26 -19.59
C ASN A 156 -15.07 13.46 -19.63
N SER A 157 -16.32 13.29 -20.06
CA SER A 157 -17.30 14.39 -20.06
C SER A 157 -17.74 14.80 -18.64
N LEU A 158 -17.65 13.90 -17.67
CA LEU A 158 -18.01 14.15 -16.26
C LEU A 158 -16.79 14.26 -15.34
N TYR A 159 -15.57 14.32 -15.88
CA TYR A 159 -14.34 14.20 -15.10
C TYR A 159 -14.23 15.25 -13.99
N PRO A 160 -14.46 16.56 -14.25
CA PRO A 160 -14.39 17.57 -13.19
C PRO A 160 -15.38 17.31 -12.05
N TYR A 161 -16.56 16.79 -12.36
CA TYR A 161 -17.58 16.47 -11.35
C TYR A 161 -17.19 15.24 -10.52
N ILE A 162 -16.70 14.17 -11.17
CA ILE A 162 -16.21 12.96 -10.49
C ILE A 162 -15.03 13.31 -9.57
N GLU A 163 -14.07 14.09 -10.06
CA GLU A 163 -12.91 14.54 -9.29
C GLU A 163 -13.33 15.41 -8.09
N GLN A 164 -14.23 16.37 -8.30
CA GLN A 164 -14.75 17.21 -7.23
C GLN A 164 -15.41 16.37 -6.13
N LYS A 165 -16.27 15.42 -6.50
CA LYS A 165 -16.98 14.55 -5.55
C LYS A 165 -16.01 13.61 -4.82
N ALA A 166 -14.99 13.09 -5.50
CA ALA A 166 -13.92 12.31 -4.88
C ALA A 166 -13.13 13.15 -3.85
N ASN A 167 -12.77 14.40 -4.17
CA ASN A 167 -12.13 15.30 -3.21
C ASN A 167 -13.01 15.59 -1.99
N ILE A 168 -14.32 15.81 -2.18
CA ILE A 168 -15.27 16.00 -1.07
C ILE A 168 -15.29 14.76 -0.17
N LEU A 169 -15.37 13.56 -0.76
CA LEU A 169 -15.37 12.31 0.00
C LEU A 169 -14.08 12.12 0.80
N MET A 170 -12.92 12.42 0.21
CA MET A 170 -11.63 12.41 0.91
C MET A 170 -11.61 13.42 2.07
N SER A 171 -12.14 14.62 1.87
CA SER A 171 -12.21 15.67 2.91
C SER A 171 -13.12 15.28 4.06
N LYS A 172 -14.27 14.65 3.78
CA LYS A 172 -15.18 14.14 4.81
C LYS A 172 -14.52 13.08 5.69
N MET A 173 -13.78 12.14 5.07
CA MET A 173 -12.97 11.16 5.81
C MET A 173 -11.90 11.85 6.66
N ASP A 174 -11.18 12.83 6.09
CA ASP A 174 -10.10 13.54 6.78
C ASP A 174 -10.56 14.34 8.00
N LYS A 175 -11.75 14.95 7.92
CA LYS A 175 -12.40 15.67 9.02
C LYS A 175 -13.06 14.76 10.05
N GLY A 176 -13.13 13.45 9.81
CA GLY A 176 -13.83 12.50 10.68
C GLY A 176 -15.36 12.62 10.63
N GLU A 177 -15.92 13.29 9.61
CA GLU A 177 -17.37 13.40 9.42
C GLU A 177 -17.99 12.04 9.06
N ILE A 178 -17.24 11.21 8.34
CA ILE A 178 -17.59 9.85 7.95
C ILE A 178 -16.44 8.89 8.33
N GLU A 179 -16.70 7.59 8.32
CA GLU A 179 -15.67 6.60 8.58
C GLU A 179 -14.57 6.60 7.49
N ILE A 180 -13.33 6.36 7.89
CA ILE A 180 -12.21 6.20 6.97
C ILE A 180 -12.14 4.76 6.45
N THR A 181 -11.48 4.56 5.31
CA THR A 181 -11.21 3.21 4.77
C THR A 181 -9.76 2.77 5.04
N HIS A 182 -9.46 1.49 4.75
CA HIS A 182 -8.09 0.98 4.84
C HIS A 182 -7.11 1.73 3.90
N ASP A 183 -7.54 1.98 2.67
CA ASP A 183 -6.78 2.72 1.68
C ASP A 183 -6.58 4.19 2.09
N PHE A 184 -7.58 4.79 2.75
CA PHE A 184 -7.49 6.17 3.23
C PHE A 184 -6.36 6.34 4.24
N TYR A 185 -6.31 5.51 5.29
CA TYR A 185 -5.27 5.71 6.30
C TYR A 185 -3.88 5.38 5.74
N LEU A 186 -3.76 4.47 4.77
CA LEU A 186 -2.49 4.18 4.11
C LEU A 186 -2.03 5.38 3.28
N LYS A 187 -2.94 5.98 2.49
CA LYS A 187 -2.66 7.23 1.77
C LYS A 187 -2.32 8.37 2.73
N LYS A 188 -3.09 8.56 3.80
CA LYS A 188 -2.81 9.60 4.82
C LYS A 188 -1.45 9.38 5.50
N PHE A 189 -1.08 8.13 5.76
CA PHE A 189 0.25 7.78 6.26
C PHE A 189 1.34 8.12 5.26
N GLN A 190 1.16 7.88 3.96
CA GLN A 190 2.12 8.31 2.94
C GLN A 190 2.23 9.84 2.87
N LEU A 191 1.10 10.55 2.87
CA LEU A 191 1.06 12.01 2.81
C LEU A 191 1.67 12.70 4.04
N SER A 192 1.71 12.05 5.20
CA SER A 192 2.36 12.59 6.39
C SER A 192 3.90 12.59 6.31
N ASN A 193 4.47 12.02 5.23
CA ASN A 193 5.91 11.86 5.02
C ASN A 193 6.62 11.29 6.26
N PRO A 194 6.23 10.07 6.69
CA PRO A 194 6.65 9.53 7.97
C PRO A 194 8.15 9.26 7.94
N THR A 195 8.81 9.57 9.06
CA THR A 195 10.18 9.13 9.32
C THR A 195 10.12 7.94 10.26
N LEU A 196 10.55 6.78 9.79
CA LEU A 196 10.58 5.55 10.58
C LEU A 196 11.97 5.37 11.19
N SER A 197 12.02 5.28 12.51
CA SER A 197 13.26 5.14 13.29
C SER A 197 13.80 3.70 13.26
N TYR A 198 14.18 3.22 12.07
CA TYR A 198 14.82 1.92 11.86
C TYR A 198 16.14 2.12 11.10
N ASP A 199 17.12 1.28 11.40
CA ASP A 199 18.40 1.24 10.68
C ASP A 199 18.26 0.48 9.34
N TYR A 200 17.38 -0.52 9.33
CA TYR A 200 17.09 -1.37 8.17
C TYR A 200 15.59 -1.51 7.95
N ILE A 201 15.17 -1.45 6.69
CA ILE A 201 13.83 -1.82 6.27
C ILE A 201 13.95 -2.89 5.19
N LEU A 202 13.39 -4.06 5.49
CA LEU A 202 13.37 -5.22 4.60
C LEU A 202 11.95 -5.36 4.07
N PHE A 203 11.75 -5.47 2.77
CA PHE A 203 10.45 -5.60 2.14
C PHE A 203 10.40 -6.91 1.34
N ASP A 204 9.60 -7.86 1.83
CA ASP A 204 9.32 -9.12 1.10
C ASP A 204 8.16 -8.95 0.12
N GLU A 205 8.19 -9.76 -0.93
CA GLU A 205 7.20 -9.76 -2.02
C GLU A 205 6.98 -8.36 -2.63
N GLY A 206 8.10 -7.68 -2.89
CA GLY A 206 8.11 -6.32 -3.45
C GLY A 206 7.40 -6.18 -4.80
N GLN A 207 7.22 -7.26 -5.56
CA GLN A 207 6.46 -7.26 -6.82
C GLN A 207 4.97 -6.96 -6.63
N ASP A 208 4.45 -7.17 -5.42
CA ASP A 208 3.05 -6.96 -5.07
C ASP A 208 2.80 -5.61 -4.37
N ALA A 209 3.84 -4.80 -4.17
CA ALA A 209 3.73 -3.49 -3.53
C ALA A 209 3.05 -2.47 -4.47
N SER A 210 2.11 -1.68 -3.93
CA SER A 210 1.57 -0.52 -4.65
C SER A 210 2.48 0.71 -4.50
N MET A 211 2.32 1.70 -5.39
CA MET A 211 3.15 2.90 -5.40
C MET A 211 3.10 3.69 -4.08
N VAL A 212 1.97 3.69 -3.38
CA VAL A 212 1.86 4.32 -2.04
C VAL A 212 2.77 3.63 -1.01
N MET A 213 2.93 2.30 -1.08
CA MET A 213 3.80 1.55 -0.17
C MET A 213 5.27 1.79 -0.51
N LEU A 214 5.60 1.78 -1.81
CA LEU A 214 6.94 2.03 -2.28
C LEU A 214 7.39 3.47 -1.99
N ASP A 215 6.51 4.46 -2.11
CA ASP A 215 6.83 5.86 -1.79
C ASP A 215 7.24 6.01 -0.32
N VAL A 216 6.47 5.42 0.60
CA VAL A 216 6.83 5.38 2.03
C VAL A 216 8.17 4.69 2.22
N PHE A 217 8.35 3.49 1.66
CA PHE A 217 9.57 2.70 1.81
C PHE A 217 10.81 3.44 1.28
N LEU A 218 10.76 3.98 0.06
CA LEU A 218 11.90 4.60 -0.62
C LEU A 218 12.37 5.90 0.05
N LYS A 219 11.45 6.66 0.66
CA LYS A 219 11.76 7.90 1.37
C LYS A 219 12.44 7.71 2.74
N GLN A 220 12.51 6.47 3.25
CA GLN A 220 13.12 6.23 4.56
C GLN A 220 14.65 6.38 4.51
N LYS A 221 15.22 6.91 5.60
CA LYS A 221 16.68 7.05 5.78
C LYS A 221 17.40 5.72 6.01
N ALA A 222 16.65 4.70 6.41
CA ALA A 222 17.15 3.35 6.64
C ALA A 222 17.84 2.74 5.40
N THR A 223 18.67 1.73 5.65
CA THR A 223 19.14 0.82 4.60
C THR A 223 17.96 -0.02 4.12
N LYS A 224 17.68 0.02 2.82
CA LYS A 224 16.50 -0.57 2.20
C LYS A 224 16.84 -1.83 1.42
N VAL A 225 16.20 -2.93 1.77
CA VAL A 225 16.30 -4.20 1.04
C VAL A 225 14.91 -4.57 0.55
N ILE A 226 14.74 -4.73 -0.75
CA ILE A 226 13.49 -5.23 -1.33
C ILE A 226 13.74 -6.51 -2.11
N VAL A 227 12.95 -7.54 -1.83
CA VAL A 227 13.03 -8.85 -2.47
C VAL A 227 11.70 -9.13 -3.17
N GLY A 228 11.75 -9.57 -4.42
CA GLY A 228 10.55 -9.90 -5.18
C GLY A 228 10.81 -10.88 -6.31
N ASP A 229 9.75 -11.36 -6.96
CA ASP A 229 9.83 -12.19 -8.18
C ASP A 229 9.08 -11.46 -9.29
N THR A 230 9.81 -11.05 -10.33
CA THR A 230 9.23 -10.32 -11.46
C THR A 230 8.16 -11.11 -12.21
N HIS A 231 8.08 -12.42 -12.04
CA HIS A 231 7.13 -13.31 -12.72
C HIS A 231 5.95 -13.74 -11.83
N GLN A 232 5.87 -13.29 -10.57
CA GLN A 232 4.83 -13.72 -9.61
C GLN A 232 4.03 -12.55 -9.02
N GLN A 233 3.82 -11.50 -9.80
CA GLN A 233 2.88 -10.46 -9.41
C GLN A 233 1.45 -10.99 -9.50
N ILE A 234 0.72 -11.00 -8.37
CA ILE A 234 -0.66 -11.48 -8.29
C ILE A 234 -1.63 -10.41 -7.73
N TYR A 235 -1.11 -9.29 -7.23
CA TYR A 235 -1.90 -8.19 -6.66
C TYR A 235 -2.04 -6.96 -7.57
N SER A 236 -1.88 -7.11 -8.90
CA SER A 236 -2.07 -5.99 -9.85
C SER A 236 -3.47 -5.35 -9.75
N TRP A 237 -4.49 -6.11 -9.34
CA TRP A 237 -5.85 -5.59 -9.08
C TRP A 237 -5.94 -4.64 -7.88
N ARG A 238 -4.91 -4.61 -7.02
CA ARG A 238 -4.71 -3.61 -5.95
C ARG A 238 -3.65 -2.57 -6.33
N TYR A 239 -3.44 -2.35 -7.62
CA TYR A 239 -2.47 -1.37 -8.15
C TYR A 239 -1.02 -1.67 -7.75
N ALA A 240 -0.68 -2.95 -7.56
CA ALA A 240 0.71 -3.38 -7.41
C ALA A 240 1.53 -3.05 -8.66
N VAL A 241 2.79 -2.68 -8.46
CA VAL A 241 3.76 -2.39 -9.52
C VAL A 241 5.02 -3.25 -9.33
N ASN A 242 5.73 -3.54 -10.41
CA ASN A 242 6.89 -4.45 -10.46
C ASN A 242 8.07 -3.77 -11.17
#